data_AF-A0A016SKP0-F1
#
_entry.id   AF-A0A016SKP0-F1
#
_cell.length_a   1.000
_cell.length_b   1.000
_cell.length_c   1.000
_cell.angle_alpha   90.00
_cell.angle_beta   90.00
_cell.angle_gamma   90.00
#
_symmetry.space_group_name_H-M   'P 1'
#
loop_
_entity.id
_entity.type
_entity.pdbx_description
1 polymer ?
#
loop_
_entity_poly.entity_id
_entity_poly.type
_entity_poly.pdbx_seq_one_letter_code
_entity_poly.pdbx_strand_id
1 'polypeptide(L)'
;MDNLEQIERIIGRLIVRNNVAVPDLRYLKNLKIINNSESEEPGLLIENNTNFKNTGMVSLEKVINKVKPTTPKAEEEKTGAEEIFTTSESSTLQTTTENLQTGTGMPHKKTSDPLAMRKKIAKQLLDSVFKELDEEQKKRQLSQAKDAKIIWLVAIILLLCVLAAIIGILSAIWYKKRTDRMMGKGGEWSRSHNPEK
;
A
#
# COMPACT_ATOMS: atom_id res chain seq x y z
N MET A 1 26.81 19.75 -9.96
CA MET A 1 25.54 19.51 -9.24
C MET A 1 25.71 18.19 -8.48
N ASP A 2 26.75 18.09 -7.65
CA ASP A 2 27.39 16.78 -7.40
C ASP A 2 27.18 16.25 -5.98
N ASN A 3 26.34 16.94 -5.20
CA ASN A 3 26.17 16.65 -3.76
C ASN A 3 25.32 15.41 -3.47
N LEU A 4 24.63 14.83 -4.46
CA LEU A 4 23.78 13.65 -4.25
C LEU A 4 24.51 12.33 -4.50
N GLU A 5 25.64 12.37 -5.25
CA GLU A 5 26.38 11.16 -5.57
C GLU A 5 27.04 10.54 -4.33
N GLN A 6 27.34 11.33 -3.30
CA GLN A 6 27.94 10.84 -2.04
C GLN A 6 26.94 10.15 -1.11
N ILE A 7 25.64 10.16 -1.43
CA ILE A 7 24.61 9.59 -0.56
C ILE A 7 24.64 8.07 -0.69
N GLU A 8 25.11 7.39 0.36
CA GLU A 8 25.11 5.93 0.44
C GLU A 8 23.89 5.34 1.16
N ARG A 9 23.27 6.13 2.05
CA ARG A 9 22.18 5.66 2.91
C ARG A 9 21.11 6.73 3.06
N ILE A 10 19.85 6.31 2.93
CA ILE A 10 18.67 7.12 3.24
C ILE A 10 17.98 6.52 4.47
N ILE A 11 17.75 7.36 5.49
CA ILE A 11 16.88 7.06 6.62
C ILE A 11 15.53 7.71 6.31
N GLY A 12 14.48 6.89 6.21
CA GLY A 12 13.17 7.28 5.72
C GLY A 12 12.88 6.70 4.35
N ARG A 13 12.30 7.50 3.47
CA ARG A 13 11.76 7.07 2.17
C ARG A 13 12.26 7.93 1.01
N LEU A 14 12.42 7.29 -0.14
CA LEU A 14 12.74 7.93 -1.42
C LEU A 14 11.49 7.88 -2.31
N ILE A 15 10.94 9.06 -2.63
CA ILE A 15 9.74 9.19 -3.46
C ILE A 15 10.07 10.02 -4.70
N VAL A 16 9.80 9.45 -5.88
CA VAL A 16 9.89 10.12 -7.17
C VAL A 16 8.52 10.01 -7.81
N ARG A 17 7.77 11.12 -7.85
CA ARG A 17 6.40 11.11 -8.39
C ARG A 17 6.11 12.30 -9.29
N ASN A 18 5.28 12.09 -10.30
CA ASN A 18 4.74 13.13 -11.19
C ASN A 18 5.83 14.04 -11.79
N ASN A 19 7.00 13.48 -12.11
CA ASN A 19 8.14 14.23 -12.61
C ASN A 19 8.35 14.00 -14.11
N VAL A 20 8.62 15.08 -14.85
CA VAL A 20 8.91 15.07 -16.30
C VAL A 20 10.38 15.39 -16.59
N ALA A 21 11.05 16.07 -15.66
CA ALA A 21 12.41 16.60 -15.83
C ALA A 21 13.51 15.63 -15.40
N VAL A 22 13.19 14.63 -14.57
CA VAL A 22 14.13 13.65 -14.03
C VAL A 22 14.06 12.36 -14.86
N PRO A 23 15.01 12.11 -15.76
CA PRO A 23 14.97 10.94 -16.64
C PRO A 23 15.41 9.66 -15.94
N ASP A 24 16.24 9.72 -14.91
CA ASP A 24 16.73 8.55 -14.17
C ASP A 24 17.30 8.95 -12.79
N LEU A 25 17.82 7.97 -12.04
CA LEU A 25 18.37 8.16 -10.70
C LEU A 25 19.91 8.04 -10.64
N ARG A 26 20.62 8.32 -11.75
CA ARG A 26 22.10 8.22 -11.77
C ARG A 26 22.79 9.14 -10.78
N TYR A 27 22.15 10.24 -10.39
CA TYR A 27 22.66 11.13 -9.35
C TYR A 27 22.66 10.49 -7.95
N LEU A 28 22.03 9.32 -7.77
CA LEU A 28 22.07 8.48 -6.57
C LEU A 28 22.86 7.18 -6.81
N LYS A 29 23.85 7.19 -7.71
CA LYS A 29 24.59 5.97 -8.11
C LYS A 29 25.21 5.18 -6.96
N ASN A 30 25.63 5.85 -5.88
CA ASN A 30 26.26 5.21 -4.72
C ASN A 30 25.26 4.87 -3.60
N LEU A 31 23.95 5.07 -3.81
CA LEU A 31 22.94 4.73 -2.81
C LEU A 31 22.88 3.22 -2.62
N LYS A 32 23.18 2.75 -1.41
CA LYS A 32 23.21 1.32 -1.04
C LYS A 32 22.00 0.90 -0.25
N ILE A 33 21.56 1.72 0.70
CA ILE A 33 20.56 1.34 1.70
C ILE A 33 19.47 2.40 1.81
N ILE A 34 18.22 1.96 1.74
CA ILE A 34 17.05 2.74 2.15
C ILE A 34 16.44 2.06 3.37
N ASN A 35 16.34 2.78 4.49
CA ASN A 35 15.76 2.25 5.73
C ASN A 35 14.54 3.07 6.12
N ASN A 36 13.36 2.53 5.83
CA ASN A 36 12.08 3.14 6.20
C ASN A 36 11.53 2.52 7.48
N SER A 37 11.45 3.34 8.53
CA SER A 37 10.84 2.98 9.81
C SER A 37 9.31 3.02 9.79
N GLU A 38 8.72 3.66 8.78
CA GLU A 38 7.27 3.74 8.60
C GLU A 38 6.76 2.48 7.92
N SER A 39 5.72 1.86 8.48
CA SER A 39 5.20 0.57 7.97
C SER A 39 4.11 0.71 6.91
N GLU A 40 3.54 1.90 6.77
CA GLU A 40 2.33 2.13 5.96
C GLU A 40 2.66 2.55 4.53
N GLU A 41 3.90 2.99 4.28
CA GLU A 41 4.37 3.41 2.97
C GLU A 41 5.66 2.68 2.58
N PRO A 42 5.88 2.43 1.27
CA PRO A 42 7.11 1.83 0.80
C PRO A 42 8.29 2.79 0.96
N GLY A 43 9.45 2.26 1.36
CA GLY A 43 10.69 3.04 1.46
C GLY A 43 11.20 3.55 0.12
N LEU A 44 10.81 2.94 -1.00
CA LEU A 44 11.06 3.43 -2.34
C LEU A 44 9.76 3.45 -3.15
N LEU A 45 9.37 4.62 -3.65
CA LEU A 45 8.21 4.80 -4.51
C LEU A 45 8.60 5.59 -5.76
N ILE A 46 8.37 5.00 -6.94
CA ILE A 46 8.56 5.65 -8.24
C ILE A 46 7.26 5.51 -9.02
N GLU A 47 6.54 6.61 -9.22
CA GLU A 47 5.19 6.58 -9.80
C GLU A 47 4.95 7.77 -10.76
N ASN A 48 4.23 7.53 -11.85
CA ASN A 48 3.72 8.59 -12.73
C ASN A 48 4.79 9.58 -13.25
N ASN A 49 6.02 9.13 -13.47
CA ASN A 49 7.10 9.97 -14.00
C ASN A 49 7.21 9.82 -15.52
N THR A 50 7.03 10.91 -16.26
CA THR A 50 7.10 10.92 -17.73
C THR A 50 8.56 10.84 -18.16
N ASN A 51 8.87 9.92 -19.09
CA ASN A 51 10.23 9.65 -19.60
C ASN A 51 11.22 9.06 -18.57
N PHE A 52 10.74 8.61 -17.41
CA PHE A 52 11.60 7.99 -16.41
C PHE A 52 12.09 6.61 -16.85
N LYS A 53 13.39 6.41 -16.79
CA LYS A 53 14.08 5.16 -17.05
C LYS A 53 14.54 4.59 -15.73
N ASN A 54 14.15 3.35 -15.45
CA ASN A 54 14.58 2.62 -14.25
C ASN A 54 16.06 2.19 -14.38
N THR A 55 16.95 3.17 -14.40
CA THR A 55 18.40 3.00 -14.53
C THR A 55 19.09 3.92 -13.53
N GLY A 56 20.29 3.55 -13.07
CA GLY A 56 21.14 4.45 -12.28
C GLY A 56 21.31 4.14 -10.79
N MET A 57 20.46 3.31 -10.19
CA MET A 57 20.66 2.83 -8.80
C MET A 57 21.40 1.48 -8.77
N VAL A 58 22.58 1.43 -9.38
CA VAL A 58 23.32 0.17 -9.57
C VAL A 58 23.83 -0.39 -8.23
N SER A 59 24.12 0.48 -7.27
CA SER A 59 24.63 0.11 -5.96
C SER A 59 23.54 -0.17 -4.92
N LEU A 60 22.25 -0.10 -5.26
CA LEU A 60 21.19 -0.31 -4.28
C LEU A 60 21.11 -1.79 -3.90
N GLU A 61 21.54 -2.09 -2.68
CA GLU A 61 21.62 -3.44 -2.14
C GLU A 61 20.37 -3.81 -1.35
N LYS A 62 19.83 -2.86 -0.57
CA LYS A 62 18.77 -3.16 0.41
C LYS A 62 17.75 -2.04 0.57
N VAL A 63 16.48 -2.42 0.51
CA VAL A 63 15.34 -1.58 0.94
C VAL A 63 14.70 -2.26 2.15
N ILE A 64 14.82 -1.63 3.31
CA ILE A 64 14.27 -2.13 4.57
C ILE A 64 12.98 -1.37 4.84
N ASN A 65 11.86 -2.07 4.87
CA ASN A 65 10.58 -1.54 5.32
C ASN A 65 10.25 -2.17 6.67
N LYS A 66 9.79 -1.36 7.63
CA LYS A 66 9.28 -1.91 8.89
C LYS A 66 8.00 -2.69 8.61
N VAL A 67 8.07 -4.02 8.69
CA VAL A 67 6.88 -4.86 8.62
C VAL A 67 6.16 -4.69 9.95
N LYS A 68 4.97 -4.07 9.94
CA LYS A 68 4.09 -4.07 11.11
C LYS A 68 3.71 -5.53 11.35
N PRO A 69 4.10 -6.18 12.47
CA PRO A 69 3.57 -7.49 12.78
C PRO A 69 2.05 -7.33 12.82
N THR A 70 1.36 -7.98 11.89
CA THR A 70 -0.10 -7.95 11.83
C THR A 70 -0.59 -8.89 12.92
N THR A 71 -0.50 -8.44 14.18
CA THR A 71 -1.08 -9.16 15.30
C THR A 71 -2.60 -9.11 15.12
N PRO A 72 -3.28 -10.26 14.93
CA PRO A 72 -4.73 -10.25 14.99
C PRO A 72 -5.14 -9.69 16.36
N LYS A 73 -5.94 -8.64 16.32
CA LYS A 73 -6.48 -7.97 17.51
C LYS A 73 -7.39 -8.95 18.24
N ALA A 74 -6.84 -9.66 19.22
CA ALA A 74 -7.59 -10.29 20.30
C ALA A 74 -7.40 -9.46 21.56
N GLU A 75 -8.49 -9.24 22.27
CA GLU A 75 -8.61 -8.47 23.49
C GLU A 75 -7.65 -8.98 24.59
N GLU A 76 -7.13 -8.01 25.35
CA GLU A 76 -6.65 -8.04 26.74
C GLU A 76 -6.03 -9.35 27.29
N GLU A 77 -4.75 -9.31 27.70
CA GLU A 77 -4.33 -9.29 29.12
C GLU A 77 -2.79 -9.23 29.23
N LYS A 78 -2.31 -8.84 30.40
CA LYS A 78 -1.01 -8.26 30.77
C LYS A 78 0.24 -9.16 30.62
N THR A 79 1.35 -8.44 30.65
CA THR A 79 2.67 -8.74 31.25
C THR A 79 3.65 -9.61 30.47
N GLY A 80 4.88 -9.10 30.35
CA GLY A 80 6.08 -9.88 30.03
C GLY A 80 6.89 -9.24 28.92
N ALA A 81 7.91 -8.47 29.29
CA ALA A 81 8.93 -8.00 28.38
C ALA A 81 9.72 -9.22 27.85
N GLU A 82 9.67 -9.46 26.54
CA GLU A 82 10.67 -10.23 25.82
C GLU A 82 10.95 -9.59 24.46
N GLU A 83 12.21 -9.23 24.25
CA GLU A 83 12.75 -8.79 22.96
C GLU A 83 12.70 -9.97 21.98
N ILE A 84 11.76 -9.92 21.03
CA ILE A 84 11.74 -10.86 19.91
C ILE A 84 12.50 -10.24 18.74
N PHE A 85 13.76 -10.62 18.62
CA PHE A 85 14.59 -10.40 17.44
C PHE A 85 14.12 -11.32 16.32
N THR A 86 13.22 -10.85 15.44
CA THR A 86 12.86 -11.58 14.23
C THR A 86 13.85 -11.29 13.11
N THR A 87 14.84 -12.17 12.97
CA THR A 87 15.68 -12.29 11.78
C THR A 87 14.80 -12.74 10.61
N SER A 88 14.19 -11.79 9.89
CA SER A 88 13.53 -12.09 8.62
C SER A 88 14.58 -12.40 7.56
N GLU A 89 14.48 -13.60 7.01
CA GLU A 89 15.40 -14.21 6.08
C GLU A 89 15.74 -13.29 4.90
N SER A 90 17.03 -12.98 4.81
CA SER A 90 17.68 -12.38 3.67
C SER A 90 17.58 -13.35 2.49
N SER A 91 16.78 -13.00 1.48
CA SER A 91 16.81 -13.64 0.16
C SER A 91 18.16 -13.37 -0.48
N THR A 92 19.11 -14.24 -0.17
CA THR A 92 20.46 -14.23 -0.73
C THR A 92 20.33 -14.75 -2.15
N LEU A 93 20.47 -13.86 -3.15
CA LEU A 93 20.68 -14.25 -4.54
C LEU A 93 22.00 -15.04 -4.62
N GLN A 94 21.92 -16.35 -4.46
CA GLN A 94 23.03 -17.24 -4.76
C GLN A 94 23.10 -17.39 -6.29
N THR A 95 24.08 -16.71 -6.89
CA THR A 95 24.59 -17.06 -8.21
C THR A 95 25.20 -18.46 -8.15
N THR A 96 24.43 -19.47 -8.59
CA THR A 96 24.92 -20.82 -8.84
C THR A 96 25.93 -20.75 -9.99
N THR A 97 27.21 -20.74 -9.63
CA THR A 97 28.30 -20.93 -10.59
C THR A 97 28.66 -22.41 -10.52
N GLU A 98 28.12 -23.19 -11.46
CA GLU A 98 28.47 -24.61 -11.60
C GLU A 98 29.92 -24.73 -12.07
N ASN A 99 30.75 -25.32 -11.21
CA ASN A 99 32.10 -25.77 -11.54
C ASN A 99 32.03 -26.93 -12.53
N LEU A 100 32.69 -26.75 -13.67
CA LEU A 100 32.85 -27.76 -14.72
C LEU A 100 34.29 -28.31 -14.67
N GLN A 101 34.39 -29.64 -14.80
CA GLN A 101 35.58 -30.47 -15.15
C GLN A 101 36.49 -30.89 -13.98
N THR A 102 37.03 -32.12 -13.90
CA THR A 102 37.30 -33.18 -14.89
C THR A 102 37.20 -34.57 -14.24
N GLY A 103 36.54 -35.52 -14.90
CA GLY A 103 36.57 -36.94 -14.54
C GLY A 103 36.49 -37.80 -15.80
N THR A 104 37.64 -38.30 -16.22
CA THR A 104 37.90 -39.12 -17.42
C THR A 104 37.21 -40.49 -17.34
N GLY A 105 36.46 -40.89 -18.37
CA GLY A 105 35.98 -42.27 -18.52
C GLY A 105 34.86 -42.47 -19.53
N MET A 106 35.22 -42.87 -20.75
CA MET A 106 34.34 -43.52 -21.75
C MET A 106 33.79 -44.87 -21.21
N PRO A 107 32.68 -45.46 -21.74
CA PRO A 107 32.31 -45.48 -23.16
C PRO A 107 30.82 -45.30 -23.54
N HIS A 108 30.67 -44.93 -24.82
CA HIS A 108 29.50 -44.92 -25.70
C HIS A 108 28.18 -45.57 -25.22
N LYS A 109 27.11 -44.76 -25.17
CA LYS A 109 25.77 -45.20 -25.61
C LYS A 109 24.84 -44.02 -25.92
N LYS A 110 24.36 -44.00 -27.17
CA LYS A 110 23.24 -43.24 -27.74
C LYS A 110 23.21 -41.74 -27.39
N THR A 111 23.69 -40.95 -28.35
CA THR A 111 23.41 -39.53 -28.55
C THR A 111 21.92 -39.23 -28.36
N SER A 112 21.54 -38.87 -27.15
CA SER A 112 20.36 -38.04 -26.93
C SER A 112 20.72 -36.67 -27.46
N ASP A 113 19.96 -36.24 -28.46
CA ASP A 113 20.15 -34.97 -29.12
C ASP A 113 20.23 -33.85 -28.05
N PRO A 114 21.37 -33.14 -27.89
CA PRO A 114 21.56 -32.15 -26.84
C PRO A 114 20.50 -31.03 -26.90
N LEU A 115 19.87 -30.87 -28.07
CA LEU A 115 18.75 -29.97 -28.31
C LEU A 115 17.46 -30.39 -27.60
N ALA A 116 17.18 -31.68 -27.48
CA ALA A 116 15.98 -32.20 -26.82
C ALA A 116 16.05 -32.01 -25.30
N MET A 117 17.22 -32.19 -24.71
CA MET A 117 17.44 -31.97 -23.27
C MET A 117 17.32 -30.47 -22.91
N ARG A 118 17.88 -29.59 -23.75
CA ARG A 118 17.76 -28.12 -23.58
C ARG A 118 16.31 -27.63 -23.66
N LYS A 119 15.50 -28.15 -24.60
CA LYS A 119 14.07 -27.80 -24.69
C LYS A 119 13.27 -28.21 -23.45
N LYS A 120 13.61 -29.35 -22.84
CA LYS A 120 12.91 -29.85 -21.64
C LYS A 120 13.20 -28.98 -20.41
N ILE A 121 14.46 -28.57 -20.25
CA ILE A 121 14.89 -27.68 -19.16
C ILE A 121 14.25 -26.28 -19.31
N ALA A 122 14.28 -25.71 -20.52
CA ALA A 122 13.68 -24.40 -20.78
C ALA A 122 12.16 -24.39 -20.50
N LYS A 123 11.45 -25.47 -20.84
CA LYS A 123 10.02 -25.59 -20.57
C LYS A 123 9.71 -25.68 -19.08
N GLN A 124 10.51 -26.44 -18.32
CA GLN A 124 10.34 -26.56 -16.87
C GLN A 124 10.56 -25.22 -16.14
N LEU A 125 11.56 -24.45 -16.56
CA LEU A 125 11.83 -23.11 -16.01
C LEU A 125 10.73 -22.11 -16.33
N LEU A 126 10.20 -22.15 -17.56
CA LEU A 126 9.07 -21.32 -17.96
C LEU A 126 7.81 -21.62 -17.12
N ASP A 127 7.49 -22.90 -16.93
CA ASP A 127 6.31 -23.31 -16.15
C ASP A 127 6.44 -22.93 -14.66
N SER A 128 7.65 -22.97 -14.08
CA SER A 128 7.86 -22.51 -12.69
C SER A 128 7.73 -21.00 -12.56
N VAL A 129 8.29 -20.23 -13.49
CA VAL A 129 8.21 -18.76 -13.47
C VAL A 129 6.76 -18.30 -13.69
N PHE A 130 6.01 -18.93 -14.60
CA PHE A 130 4.60 -18.59 -14.83
C PHE A 130 3.71 -18.88 -13.61
N LYS A 131 3.95 -19.99 -12.88
CA LYS A 131 3.20 -20.30 -11.66
C LYS A 131 3.46 -19.29 -10.54
N GLU A 132 4.71 -18.83 -10.41
CA GLU A 132 5.08 -17.86 -9.39
C GLU A 132 4.49 -16.47 -9.68
N LEU A 133 4.42 -16.08 -10.97
CA LEU A 133 3.77 -14.84 -11.38
C LEU A 133 2.24 -14.84 -11.12
N ASP A 134 1.58 -15.98 -11.29
CA ASP A 134 0.12 -16.12 -11.11
C ASP A 134 -0.29 -16.06 -9.63
N GLU A 135 0.51 -16.66 -8.74
CA GLU A 135 0.37 -16.55 -7.28
C GLU A 135 0.52 -15.11 -6.77
N GLU A 136 1.48 -14.35 -7.32
CA GLU A 136 1.69 -12.93 -7.02
C GLU A 136 0.49 -12.06 -7.48
N GLN A 137 0.01 -12.28 -8.70
CA GLN A 137 -1.15 -11.57 -9.26
C GLN A 137 -2.41 -11.79 -8.41
N LYS A 138 -2.64 -13.03 -7.95
CA LYS A 138 -3.81 -13.39 -7.13
C LYS A 138 -3.78 -12.70 -5.75
N LYS A 139 -2.61 -12.53 -5.14
CA LYS A 139 -2.45 -11.80 -3.87
C LYS A 139 -2.71 -10.29 -4.02
N ARG A 140 -2.33 -9.70 -5.15
CA ARG A 140 -2.63 -8.28 -5.47
C ARG A 140 -4.12 -8.03 -5.71
N GLN A 141 -4.81 -8.95 -6.39
CA GLN A 141 -6.27 -8.89 -6.57
C GLN A 141 -7.01 -8.98 -5.23
N LEU A 142 -6.55 -9.83 -4.32
CA LEU A 142 -7.21 -10.06 -3.03
C LEU A 142 -7.01 -8.93 -2.03
N SER A 143 -5.91 -8.16 -2.15
CA SER A 143 -5.71 -6.93 -1.36
C SER A 143 -6.58 -5.78 -1.87
N GLN A 144 -6.64 -5.56 -3.19
CA GLN A 144 -7.53 -4.54 -3.78
C GLN A 144 -9.02 -4.76 -3.46
N ALA A 145 -9.47 -6.02 -3.36
CA ALA A 145 -10.85 -6.33 -3.02
C ALA A 145 -11.23 -5.97 -1.57
N LYS A 146 -10.25 -5.91 -0.65
CA LYS A 146 -10.49 -5.51 0.75
C LYS A 146 -10.65 -4.00 0.87
N ASP A 147 -9.83 -3.25 0.15
CA ASP A 147 -9.86 -1.78 0.17
C ASP A 147 -11.17 -1.25 -0.41
N ALA A 148 -11.69 -1.87 -1.48
CA ALA A 148 -12.99 -1.50 -2.06
C ALA A 148 -14.16 -1.61 -1.06
N LYS A 149 -14.14 -2.62 -0.17
CA LYS A 149 -15.18 -2.79 0.86
C LYS A 149 -15.11 -1.69 1.91
N ILE A 150 -13.91 -1.28 2.31
CA ILE A 150 -13.70 -0.18 3.27
C ILE A 150 -14.21 1.13 2.67
N ILE A 151 -13.85 1.42 1.42
CA ILE A 151 -14.30 2.63 0.71
C ILE A 151 -15.84 2.66 0.63
N TRP A 152 -16.48 1.53 0.31
CA TRP A 152 -17.94 1.45 0.23
C TRP A 152 -18.62 1.65 1.59
N LEU A 153 -18.03 1.10 2.66
CA LEU A 153 -18.55 1.26 4.03
C LEU A 153 -18.46 2.72 4.50
N VAL A 154 -17.36 3.41 4.21
CA VAL A 154 -17.20 4.85 4.51
C VAL A 154 -18.24 5.69 3.76
N ALA A 155 -18.50 5.38 2.49
CA ALA A 155 -19.51 6.09 1.70
C ALA A 155 -20.92 5.94 2.30
N ILE A 156 -21.28 4.76 2.81
CA ILE A 156 -22.57 4.52 3.48
C ILE A 156 -22.70 5.34 4.77
N ILE A 157 -21.64 5.38 5.60
CA ILE A 157 -21.65 6.16 6.84
C ILE A 157 -21.85 7.66 6.53
N LEU A 158 -21.14 8.19 5.55
CA LEU A 158 -21.30 9.59 5.15
C LEU A 158 -22.73 9.90 4.66
N LEU A 159 -23.32 9.00 3.88
CA LEU A 159 -24.71 9.13 3.42
C LEU A 159 -25.71 9.17 4.59
N LEU A 160 -25.52 8.31 5.59
CA LEU A 160 -26.36 8.29 6.80
C LEU A 160 -26.24 9.58 7.61
N CYS A 161 -25.03 10.14 7.75
CA CYS A 161 -24.83 11.43 8.43
C CYS A 161 -25.58 12.57 7.73
N VAL A 162 -25.54 12.62 6.40
CA VAL A 162 -26.27 13.62 5.61
C VAL A 162 -27.79 13.47 5.80
N LEU A 163 -28.31 12.23 5.76
CA LEU A 163 -29.73 11.97 6.01
C LEU A 163 -30.15 12.40 7.43
N ALA A 164 -29.35 12.11 8.45
CA ALA A 164 -29.62 12.54 9.82
C ALA A 164 -29.68 14.07 9.95
N ALA A 165 -28.77 14.79 9.27
CA ALA A 165 -28.79 16.25 9.26
C ALA A 165 -30.05 16.81 8.60
N ILE A 166 -30.49 16.24 7.48
CA ILE A 166 -31.74 16.62 6.79
C ILE A 166 -32.96 16.40 7.72
N ILE A 167 -33.02 15.25 8.39
CA ILE A 167 -34.10 14.93 9.35
C ILE A 167 -34.10 15.94 10.51
N GLY A 168 -32.92 16.32 11.01
CA GLY A 168 -32.76 17.32 12.06
C GLY A 168 -33.30 18.69 11.64
N ILE A 169 -32.96 19.16 10.43
CA ILE A 169 -33.47 20.42 9.87
C ILE A 169 -34.99 20.38 9.72
N LEU A 170 -35.55 19.31 9.15
CA LEU A 170 -37.00 19.15 8.99
C LEU A 170 -37.73 19.13 10.35
N SER A 171 -37.14 18.45 11.34
CA SER A 171 -37.68 18.42 12.70
C SER A 171 -37.67 19.79 13.35
N ALA A 172 -36.62 20.59 13.17
CA ALA A 172 -36.54 21.96 13.69
C ALA A 172 -37.60 22.87 13.04
N ILE A 173 -37.79 22.79 11.73
CA ILE A 173 -38.84 23.55 11.00
C ILE A 173 -40.23 23.16 11.52
N TRP A 174 -40.49 21.85 11.66
CA TRP A 174 -41.77 21.36 12.16
C TRP A 174 -42.03 21.79 13.60
N TYR A 175 -41.00 21.72 14.46
CA TYR A 175 -41.07 22.13 15.86
C TYR A 175 -41.39 23.62 15.98
N LYS A 176 -40.70 24.48 15.22
CA LYS A 176 -40.97 25.92 15.18
C LYS A 176 -42.41 26.22 14.74
N LYS A 177 -42.89 25.57 13.68
CA LYS A 177 -44.28 25.72 13.21
C LYS A 177 -45.32 25.22 14.23
N ARG A 178 -44.94 24.30 15.11
CA ARG A 178 -45.81 23.80 16.19
C ARG A 178 -45.86 24.78 17.36
N THR A 179 -44.74 25.37 17.76
CA THR A 179 -44.68 26.37 18.84
C THR A 179 -45.42 27.66 18.47
N ASP A 180 -45.31 28.13 17.22
CA ASP A 180 -46.02 29.33 16.76
C ASP A 180 -47.54 29.17 16.86
N ARG A 181 -48.06 27.96 16.60
CA ARG A 181 -49.50 27.65 16.76
C ARG A 181 -49.98 27.65 18.20
N MET A 182 -49.09 27.40 19.16
CA MET A 182 -49.42 27.41 20.59
C MET A 182 -49.36 28.84 21.17
N MET A 183 -48.45 29.69 20.69
CA MET A 183 -48.27 31.05 21.20
C MET A 183 -49.18 32.09 20.51
N GLY A 184 -49.61 31.87 19.26
CA GLY A 184 -50.37 32.84 18.46
C GLY A 184 -51.86 33.00 18.75
N LYS A 185 -52.43 32.36 19.79
CA LYS A 185 -53.87 32.49 20.14
C LYS A 185 -54.14 33.20 21.48
N GLY A 186 -53.11 33.62 22.21
CA GLY A 186 -53.28 34.26 23.53
C GLY A 186 -53.36 35.79 23.53
N GLY A 187 -53.14 36.46 22.39
CA GLY A 187 -52.86 37.91 22.36
C GLY A 187 -54.05 38.84 22.06
N GLU A 188 -55.22 38.32 21.69
CA GLU A 188 -56.32 39.16 21.14
C GLU A 188 -57.49 39.44 22.11
N TRP A 189 -57.39 39.09 23.40
CA TRP A 189 -58.52 39.21 24.34
C TRP A 189 -58.47 40.40 25.31
N SER A 190 -57.56 41.37 25.15
CA SER A 190 -57.46 42.48 26.12
C SER A 190 -57.68 43.89 25.56
N ARG A 191 -58.35 44.04 24.41
CA ARG A 191 -58.64 45.36 23.82
C ARG A 191 -60.13 45.62 23.60
N SER A 192 -60.96 45.43 24.62
CA SER A 192 -62.28 46.07 24.67
C SER A 192 -62.71 46.36 26.10
N HIS A 193 -62.40 47.56 26.59
CA HIS A 193 -63.34 48.43 27.32
C HIS A 193 -62.57 49.62 27.88
N ASN A 194 -62.56 50.70 27.10
CA ASN A 194 -62.43 52.04 27.65
C ASN A 194 -63.81 52.71 27.47
N PRO A 195 -64.67 52.78 28.50
CA PRO A 195 -65.88 53.58 28.42
C PRO A 195 -65.47 55.05 28.50
N GLU A 196 -65.69 55.78 27.41
CA GLU A 196 -65.65 57.24 27.42
C GLU A 196 -66.76 57.80 28.34
N LYS A 197 -66.44 58.96 28.91
CA LYS A 197 -67.20 59.76 29.86
C LYS A 197 -68.51 60.30 29.31
#